data_AF-A0A8D8P2X7-F1
#
_entry.id   AF-A0A8D8P2X7-F1
#
_cell.length_a   1.000
_cell.length_b   1.000
_cell.length_c   1.000
_cell.angle_alpha   90.00
_cell.angle_beta   90.00
_cell.angle_gamma   90.00
#
_symmetry.space_group_name_H-M   'P 1'
#
loop_
_entity.id
_entity.type
_entity.pdbx_description
1 polymer ?
#
loop_
_entity_poly.entity_id
_entity_poly.type
_entity_poly.pdbx_seq_one_letter_code
_entity_poly.pdbx_strand_id
1 'polypeptide(L)'
;MDETNRNSAKLDIEAARQQSADKENSKEKLSPEPKESYKKLSDAELDQANGAARKQPADSDDPAMVRENGNCKDGEDEKMLNGGGAGDAVATTNGGGGEKEKLTQKELEVTFTSEGQNGDVRINLEVEKQQTFSGMSKEELMKFANDPFWVRLRWFLFIVFWGLWIGMLAGAVYIILDAPKCAAPVPLSWWQTGPLVTVDEQSYREQVADVKKFGAAGVVYKLPEDETYFVEGALEGKIKELVKAFGDHDIKVILDVTANYVTKNDPLFKEATASADAPQRSAFVWRQSSEKTNWLEVGTTDRSSAWKPLDSQLILGQFGADRFDLQLSEPIAKDKLKSTLRRLAELGVSGFRLANAKHFIVDRAGKDDEVASPAADKSLTHDHYDFWTH
;
A
#
# COMPACT_ATOMS: atom_id res chain seq x y z
N MET A 1 48.07 -17.68 9.37
CA MET A 1 46.72 -17.11 9.25
C MET A 1 46.06 -17.31 10.59
N ASP A 2 46.12 -16.26 11.41
CA ASP A 2 46.00 -16.31 12.88
C ASP A 2 44.56 -16.37 13.39
N GLU A 3 44.37 -17.14 14.47
CA GLU A 3 43.13 -17.43 15.20
C GLU A 3 42.59 -16.25 16.03
N THR A 4 43.24 -15.08 16.00
CA THR A 4 42.86 -13.90 16.78
C THR A 4 41.58 -13.21 16.29
N ASN A 5 41.15 -13.45 15.04
CA ASN A 5 40.00 -12.76 14.45
C ASN A 5 38.64 -13.40 14.78
N ARG A 6 38.61 -14.56 15.45
CA ARG A 6 37.35 -15.23 15.84
C ARG A 6 36.88 -14.90 17.25
N ASN A 7 37.78 -14.43 18.13
CA ASN A 7 37.43 -14.14 19.53
C ASN A 7 36.85 -12.74 19.72
N SER A 8 37.11 -11.79 18.82
CA SER A 8 36.57 -10.42 18.90
C SER A 8 35.06 -10.38 18.63
N ALA A 9 34.58 -11.10 17.60
CA ALA A 9 33.17 -11.14 17.24
C ALA A 9 32.27 -11.76 18.33
N LYS A 10 32.84 -12.55 19.25
CA LYS A 10 32.08 -13.17 20.35
C LYS A 10 31.93 -12.26 21.56
N LEU A 11 32.91 -11.38 21.81
CA LEU A 11 32.85 -10.35 22.86
C LEU A 11 31.83 -9.25 22.53
N ASP A 12 31.68 -8.89 21.25
CA ASP A 12 30.74 -7.85 20.81
C ASP A 12 29.27 -8.26 20.93
N ILE A 13 28.98 -9.56 20.77
CA ILE A 13 27.60 -10.09 20.89
C ILE A 13 27.17 -10.21 22.35
N GLU A 14 28.08 -10.55 23.27
CA GLU A 14 27.79 -10.64 24.70
C GLU A 14 27.56 -9.24 25.32
N ALA A 15 28.32 -8.24 24.89
CA ALA A 15 28.14 -6.84 25.29
C ALA A 15 26.81 -6.23 24.79
N ALA A 16 26.40 -6.56 23.56
CA ALA A 16 25.09 -6.17 23.02
C ALA A 16 23.91 -6.81 23.77
N ARG A 17 24.10 -8.03 24.31
CA ARG A 17 23.07 -8.72 25.09
C ARG A 17 22.91 -8.14 26.49
N GLN A 18 24.00 -7.74 27.15
CA GLN A 18 23.96 -7.10 28.47
C GLN A 18 23.33 -5.69 28.42
N GLN A 19 23.63 -4.90 27.38
CA GLN A 19 22.98 -3.59 27.17
C GLN A 19 21.48 -3.68 26.89
N SER A 20 21.02 -4.82 26.34
CA SER A 20 19.60 -5.07 26.08
C SER A 20 18.86 -5.46 27.37
N ALA A 21 19.50 -6.25 28.24
CA ALA A 21 18.94 -6.63 29.54
C ALA A 21 18.87 -5.45 30.54
N ASP A 22 19.86 -4.55 30.53
CA ASP A 22 19.85 -3.36 31.40
C ASP A 22 18.81 -2.31 30.97
N LYS A 23 18.47 -2.24 29.67
CA LYS A 23 17.38 -1.39 29.15
C LYS A 23 15.98 -1.95 29.47
N GLU A 24 15.84 -3.26 29.64
CA GLU A 24 14.58 -3.87 30.09
C GLU A 24 14.34 -3.64 31.58
N ASN A 25 15.39 -3.73 32.40
CA ASN A 25 15.29 -3.57 33.86
C ASN A 25 15.11 -2.10 34.32
N SER A 26 15.47 -1.12 33.47
CA SER A 26 15.27 0.31 33.75
C SER A 26 13.91 0.84 33.28
N LYS A 27 13.10 0.02 32.59
CA LYS A 27 11.73 0.36 32.16
C LYS A 27 10.66 0.13 33.25
N GLU A 28 11.02 -0.48 34.37
CA GLU A 28 10.08 -0.85 35.44
C GLU A 28 9.90 0.23 36.53
N LYS A 29 10.57 1.39 36.42
CA LYS A 29 10.39 2.54 37.33
C LYS A 29 10.26 3.86 36.59
N LEU A 30 9.13 4.10 35.92
CA LEU A 30 8.60 5.45 35.74
C LEU A 30 7.08 5.40 35.41
N SER A 31 6.33 6.30 36.03
CA SER A 31 4.88 6.53 35.93
C SER A 31 4.38 6.83 34.49
N PRO A 32 3.06 6.70 34.21
CA PRO A 32 2.57 6.30 32.90
C PRO A 32 2.57 7.43 31.88
N GLU A 33 3.13 7.17 30.70
CA GLU A 33 2.96 8.02 29.52
C GLU A 33 1.50 8.03 29.03
N PRO A 34 1.00 9.16 28.49
CA PRO A 34 -0.35 9.22 27.94
C PRO A 34 -0.43 8.34 26.69
N LYS A 35 -1.26 7.30 26.76
CA LYS A 35 -1.58 6.45 25.60
C LYS A 35 -2.25 7.31 24.53
N GLU A 36 -1.63 7.42 23.36
CA GLU A 36 -2.22 8.03 22.18
C GLU A 36 -3.51 7.30 21.81
N SER A 37 -4.64 7.99 21.95
CA SER A 37 -5.95 7.50 21.54
C SER A 37 -6.28 8.08 20.16
N TYR A 38 -6.04 7.32 19.10
CA TYR A 38 -6.61 7.63 17.79
C TYR A 38 -8.09 7.23 17.80
N LYS A 39 -9.00 8.21 17.85
CA LYS A 39 -10.41 7.99 17.55
C LYS A 39 -10.60 8.16 16.03
N LYS A 40 -10.78 7.05 15.32
CA LYS A 40 -11.26 7.06 13.93
C LYS A 40 -12.69 7.60 13.96
N LEU A 41 -12.94 8.74 13.32
CA LEU A 41 -14.31 9.24 13.11
C LEU A 41 -15.05 8.22 12.25
N SER A 42 -16.24 7.82 12.68
CA SER A 42 -17.07 6.87 11.96
C SER A 42 -17.77 7.56 10.77
N ASP A 43 -18.02 6.82 9.69
CA ASP A 43 -18.69 7.37 8.49
C ASP A 43 -20.08 7.94 8.84
N ALA A 44 -20.73 7.39 9.87
CA ALA A 44 -21.99 7.91 10.42
C ALA A 44 -21.85 9.31 11.06
N GLU A 45 -20.71 9.64 11.69
CA GLU A 45 -20.45 10.98 12.25
C GLU A 45 -20.16 11.99 11.12
N LEU A 46 -19.61 11.55 9.98
CA LEU A 46 -19.40 12.36 8.78
C LEU A 46 -20.73 12.68 8.07
N ASP A 47 -21.60 11.68 7.93
CA ASP A 47 -22.91 11.84 7.29
C ASP A 47 -23.88 12.66 8.14
N GLN A 48 -23.80 12.57 9.46
CA GLN A 48 -24.63 13.37 10.37
C GLN A 48 -24.25 14.87 10.35
N ALA A 49 -22.98 15.20 10.05
CA ALA A 49 -22.53 16.57 9.82
C ALA A 49 -23.04 17.14 8.48
N ASN A 50 -23.17 16.29 7.45
CA ASN A 50 -23.68 16.67 6.13
C ASN A 50 -25.22 16.72 6.07
N GLY A 51 -25.92 15.93 6.90
CA GLY A 51 -27.38 15.86 6.96
C GLY A 51 -28.08 17.08 7.59
N ALA A 52 -27.35 17.95 8.30
CA ALA A 52 -27.93 19.13 8.94
C ALA A 52 -28.26 20.27 7.96
N ALA A 53 -27.83 20.18 6.69
CA ALA A 53 -28.00 21.23 5.69
C ALA A 53 -29.22 21.05 4.76
N ARG A 54 -30.13 20.07 5.00
CA ARG A 54 -31.29 19.86 4.10
C ARG A 54 -32.58 19.45 4.83
N LYS A 55 -33.42 20.45 5.15
CA LYS A 55 -34.88 20.35 5.36
C LYS A 55 -35.48 21.41 4.42
N GLN A 56 -36.56 21.29 3.64
CA GLN A 56 -37.71 20.41 3.37
C GLN A 56 -38.45 21.05 2.14
N PRO A 57 -39.65 20.64 1.63
CA PRO A 57 -40.51 19.47 1.89
C PRO A 57 -40.96 18.70 0.59
N ALA A 58 -41.85 17.73 0.81
CA ALA A 58 -42.37 16.68 -0.08
C ALA A 58 -43.66 17.02 -0.85
N ASP A 59 -43.92 16.24 -1.92
CA ASP A 59 -45.19 15.69 -2.47
C ASP A 59 -44.83 15.08 -3.85
N SER A 60 -45.34 13.95 -4.38
CA SER A 60 -46.65 13.28 -4.32
C SER A 60 -46.56 11.80 -4.78
N ASP A 61 -47.66 11.08 -4.54
CA ASP A 61 -47.98 9.65 -4.73
C ASP A 61 -47.79 9.01 -6.14
N ASP A 62 -47.40 7.72 -6.22
CA ASP A 62 -48.27 6.56 -6.58
C ASP A 62 -47.48 5.20 -6.59
N PRO A 63 -48.11 4.02 -6.37
CA PRO A 63 -47.47 2.73 -6.07
C PRO A 63 -47.56 1.67 -7.20
N ALA A 64 -46.62 0.72 -7.28
CA ALA A 64 -46.86 -0.63 -7.84
C ALA A 64 -45.70 -1.65 -7.66
N MET A 65 -45.91 -2.59 -6.73
CA MET A 65 -45.77 -4.06 -6.80
C MET A 65 -44.69 -4.78 -7.66
N VAL A 66 -43.84 -5.53 -6.94
CA VAL A 66 -43.49 -6.98 -7.06
C VAL A 66 -43.35 -7.63 -8.44
N ARG A 67 -42.17 -8.25 -8.68
CA ARG A 67 -42.07 -9.57 -9.34
C ARG A 67 -40.83 -10.36 -8.90
N GLU A 68 -41.09 -11.60 -8.53
CA GLU A 68 -40.17 -12.66 -8.14
C GLU A 68 -39.82 -13.54 -9.36
N ASN A 69 -38.68 -14.23 -9.25
CA ASN A 69 -38.21 -15.42 -9.98
C ASN A 69 -37.49 -15.28 -11.33
N GLY A 70 -36.25 -15.78 -11.34
CA GLY A 70 -35.41 -15.99 -12.53
C GLY A 70 -33.99 -16.42 -12.20
N ASN A 71 -33.83 -17.64 -11.68
CA ASN A 71 -32.56 -18.37 -11.55
C ASN A 71 -31.78 -18.44 -12.88
N CYS A 72 -30.47 -18.15 -12.89
CA CYS A 72 -29.48 -18.83 -13.74
C CYS A 72 -28.02 -18.42 -13.42
N LYS A 73 -27.31 -19.37 -12.80
CA LYS A 73 -25.97 -19.90 -13.13
C LYS A 73 -24.74 -19.00 -13.08
N ASP A 74 -23.88 -19.42 -12.17
CA ASP A 74 -22.43 -19.25 -12.11
C ASP A 74 -21.72 -19.57 -13.44
N GLY A 75 -20.65 -18.84 -13.72
CA GLY A 75 -19.76 -19.03 -14.84
C GLY A 75 -18.59 -18.05 -14.76
N GLU A 76 -17.65 -18.32 -13.87
CA GLU A 76 -16.30 -17.73 -13.89
C GLU A 76 -15.50 -18.39 -15.02
N ASP A 77 -14.99 -17.59 -15.95
CA ASP A 77 -13.93 -17.99 -16.88
C ASP A 77 -12.63 -17.28 -16.48
N GLU A 78 -11.79 -17.96 -15.71
CA GLU A 78 -10.37 -17.62 -15.59
C GLU A 78 -9.59 -18.11 -16.80
N LYS A 79 -8.88 -17.17 -17.42
CA LYS A 79 -8.06 -17.35 -18.61
C LYS A 79 -6.61 -17.59 -18.17
N MET A 80 -6.20 -18.86 -18.08
CA MET A 80 -4.79 -19.24 -17.85
C MET A 80 -4.09 -19.61 -19.17
N LEU A 81 -3.10 -18.78 -19.49
CA LEU A 81 -1.81 -19.03 -20.16
C LEU A 81 -1.69 -20.25 -21.10
N ASN A 82 -1.67 -19.96 -22.39
CA ASN A 82 -1.14 -20.82 -23.45
C ASN A 82 0.37 -20.58 -23.60
N GLY A 83 1.18 -21.59 -23.30
CA GLY A 83 2.60 -21.64 -23.63
C GLY A 83 2.81 -22.49 -24.87
N GLY A 84 3.12 -21.85 -26.00
CA GLY A 84 3.48 -22.50 -27.26
C GLY A 84 4.65 -21.74 -27.90
N GLY A 85 5.76 -22.45 -28.10
CA GLY A 85 7.04 -21.89 -28.53
C GLY A 85 7.16 -21.60 -30.02
N ALA A 86 8.07 -20.66 -30.29
CA ALA A 86 8.93 -20.54 -31.48
C ALA A 86 10.23 -19.90 -30.92
N GLY A 87 11.44 -20.41 -31.10
CA GLY A 87 11.99 -21.10 -32.27
C GLY A 87 13.09 -20.19 -32.83
N ASP A 88 14.24 -20.13 -32.15
CA ASP A 88 15.44 -19.40 -32.58
C ASP A 88 16.66 -20.32 -32.46
N ALA A 89 17.31 -20.62 -33.60
CA ALA A 89 18.66 -21.17 -33.78
C ALA A 89 18.81 -21.48 -35.30
N VAL A 90 19.54 -20.69 -36.09
CA VAL A 90 21.00 -20.63 -36.23
C VAL A 90 21.64 -22.02 -36.41
N ALA A 91 22.06 -22.28 -37.66
CA ALA A 91 22.81 -23.45 -38.07
C ALA A 91 24.32 -23.19 -37.97
N THR A 92 25.08 -24.10 -37.36
CA THR A 92 26.53 -24.22 -37.56
C THR A 92 27.04 -25.64 -37.23
N THR A 93 27.63 -26.27 -38.27
CA THR A 93 28.80 -27.18 -38.31
C THR A 93 28.88 -28.52 -37.56
N ASN A 94 29.09 -29.57 -38.39
CA ASN A 94 30.11 -30.63 -38.37
C ASN A 94 30.52 -31.36 -37.07
N GLY A 95 30.44 -32.70 -37.13
CA GLY A 95 31.63 -33.54 -36.97
C GLY A 95 31.61 -34.62 -35.88
N GLY A 96 31.53 -35.89 -36.30
CA GLY A 96 32.41 -36.96 -35.84
C GLY A 96 32.02 -37.82 -34.62
N GLY A 97 31.92 -39.14 -34.85
CA GLY A 97 32.56 -40.13 -33.98
C GLY A 97 31.70 -41.05 -33.09
N GLY A 98 31.37 -42.23 -33.62
CA GLY A 98 31.81 -43.52 -33.06
C GLY A 98 31.18 -44.10 -31.78
N GLU A 99 30.45 -45.21 -31.98
CA GLU A 99 30.40 -46.44 -31.16
C GLU A 99 29.81 -46.38 -29.73
N LYS A 100 28.96 -47.28 -29.22
CA LYS A 100 28.48 -48.62 -29.60
C LYS A 100 27.28 -49.00 -28.69
N GLU A 101 26.28 -49.68 -29.28
CA GLU A 101 25.55 -50.87 -28.76
C GLU A 101 24.73 -50.77 -27.45
N LYS A 102 23.58 -51.44 -27.24
CA LYS A 102 22.81 -52.50 -27.91
C LYS A 102 21.46 -52.70 -27.18
N LEU A 103 20.57 -53.47 -27.83
CA LEU A 103 19.31 -54.12 -27.37
C LEU A 103 18.07 -53.20 -27.28
N THR A 104 16.93 -53.46 -27.91
CA THR A 104 16.44 -54.57 -28.76
C THR A 104 15.16 -54.06 -29.45
N GLN A 105 15.12 -54.06 -30.77
CA GLN A 105 13.87 -53.99 -31.54
C GLN A 105 14.03 -54.94 -32.71
N LYS A 106 13.14 -55.93 -32.81
CA LYS A 106 13.17 -56.94 -33.87
C LYS A 106 12.16 -56.51 -34.93
N GLU A 107 12.68 -56.09 -36.08
CA GLU A 107 11.94 -55.91 -37.32
C GLU A 107 11.50 -57.27 -37.88
N LEU A 108 10.35 -57.29 -38.56
CA LEU A 108 9.95 -58.29 -39.54
C LEU A 108 9.87 -57.56 -40.87
N GLU A 109 10.85 -57.84 -41.72
CA GLU A 109 10.92 -57.38 -43.11
C GLU A 109 10.14 -58.37 -44.00
N VAL A 110 9.32 -57.86 -44.91
CA VAL A 110 8.68 -58.65 -45.96
C VAL A 110 9.16 -58.12 -47.31
N THR A 111 9.99 -58.92 -47.99
CA THR A 111 10.45 -58.65 -49.34
C THR A 111 9.46 -59.24 -50.34
N PHE A 112 8.92 -58.40 -51.23
CA PHE A 112 8.19 -58.84 -52.43
C PHE A 112 9.02 -58.47 -53.66
N THR A 113 9.46 -59.45 -54.43
CA THR A 113 9.91 -59.25 -55.81
C THR A 113 8.81 -59.72 -56.75
N SER A 114 8.35 -58.78 -57.59
CA SER A 114 7.37 -59.00 -58.65
C SER A 114 8.04 -59.55 -59.90
N GLU A 115 7.39 -60.47 -60.61
CA GLU A 115 7.41 -60.48 -62.08
C GLU A 115 6.33 -61.40 -62.66
N GLY A 116 5.56 -60.87 -63.62
CA GLY A 116 5.04 -61.65 -64.77
C GLY A 116 3.74 -62.45 -64.65
N GLN A 117 2.66 -61.86 -65.17
CA GLN A 117 1.53 -62.46 -65.92
C GLN A 117 0.96 -63.84 -65.50
N ASN A 118 -0.29 -63.80 -65.00
CA ASN A 118 -1.26 -64.90 -64.88
C ASN A 118 -0.83 -66.18 -64.12
N GLY A 119 -1.35 -66.34 -62.90
CA GLY A 119 -1.56 -67.66 -62.27
C GLY A 119 -1.14 -67.74 -60.80
N ASP A 120 -2.13 -67.87 -59.91
CA ASP A 120 -2.07 -68.38 -58.53
C ASP A 120 -0.74 -68.28 -57.75
N VAL A 121 -0.70 -67.41 -56.74
CA VAL A 121 0.28 -67.52 -55.64
C VAL A 121 -0.47 -67.86 -54.35
N ARG A 122 -0.32 -69.12 -53.93
CA ARG A 122 -0.79 -69.66 -52.65
C ARG A 122 0.12 -69.16 -51.54
N ILE A 123 -0.41 -68.38 -50.60
CA ILE A 123 0.28 -67.98 -49.38
C ILE A 123 0.15 -69.13 -48.37
N ASN A 124 1.19 -69.94 -48.22
CA ASN A 124 1.36 -70.83 -47.07
C ASN A 124 2.08 -70.06 -45.97
N LEU A 125 1.32 -69.62 -44.95
CA LEU A 125 1.87 -69.11 -43.69
C LEU A 125 1.63 -70.16 -42.61
N GLU A 126 2.52 -71.15 -42.52
CA GLU A 126 2.71 -71.89 -41.26
C GLU A 126 3.53 -71.00 -40.33
N VAL A 127 2.83 -70.15 -39.57
CA VAL A 127 3.39 -69.42 -38.44
C VAL A 127 3.40 -70.37 -37.24
N GLU A 128 4.46 -71.16 -37.09
CA GLU A 128 4.76 -71.77 -35.80
C GLU A 128 5.38 -70.72 -34.86
N LYS A 129 4.58 -70.37 -33.85
CA LYS A 129 4.96 -69.95 -32.49
C LYS A 129 5.77 -68.66 -32.34
N GLN A 130 5.05 -67.53 -32.29
CA GLN A 130 5.28 -66.55 -31.24
C GLN A 130 3.98 -66.32 -30.45
N GLN A 131 4.05 -66.63 -29.16
CA GLN A 131 3.00 -66.46 -28.18
C GLN A 131 2.69 -64.97 -27.98
N THR A 132 1.64 -64.45 -28.63
CA THR A 132 1.00 -63.18 -28.24
C THR A 132 -0.51 -63.29 -28.40
N PHE A 133 -1.10 -64.29 -27.74
CA PHE A 133 -2.52 -64.29 -27.42
C PHE A 133 -2.68 -64.46 -25.91
N SER A 134 -2.49 -63.37 -25.17
CA SER A 134 -2.83 -63.25 -23.73
C SER A 134 -4.29 -62.82 -23.58
N GLY A 135 -5.19 -63.46 -24.32
CA GLY A 135 -6.62 -63.27 -24.20
C GLY A 135 -7.25 -64.63 -24.04
N MET A 136 -7.98 -64.85 -22.96
CA MET A 136 -8.85 -66.02 -22.87
C MET A 136 -10.06 -65.76 -23.76
N SER A 137 -10.45 -66.72 -24.61
CA SER A 137 -11.67 -66.58 -25.42
C SER A 137 -12.89 -66.41 -24.50
N LYS A 138 -13.96 -65.73 -24.94
CA LYS A 138 -15.16 -65.48 -24.11
C LYS A 138 -15.70 -66.76 -23.46
N GLU A 139 -15.59 -67.88 -24.16
CA GLU A 139 -16.08 -69.20 -23.73
C GLU A 139 -15.21 -69.82 -22.64
N GLU A 140 -13.89 -69.65 -22.70
CA GLU A 140 -12.97 -70.09 -21.65
C GLU A 140 -13.02 -69.15 -20.44
N LEU A 141 -13.22 -67.85 -20.67
CA LEU A 141 -13.37 -66.84 -19.61
C LEU A 141 -14.63 -67.10 -18.79
N MET A 142 -15.76 -67.42 -19.44
CA MET A 142 -17.03 -67.66 -18.75
C MET A 142 -17.03 -68.91 -17.85
N LYS A 143 -16.09 -69.84 -18.05
CA LYS A 143 -15.89 -71.00 -17.17
C LYS A 143 -15.30 -70.61 -15.82
N PHE A 144 -14.36 -69.67 -15.79
CA PHE A 144 -13.68 -69.22 -14.56
C PHE A 144 -14.22 -67.89 -14.00
N ALA A 145 -14.87 -67.06 -14.82
CA ALA A 145 -15.41 -65.76 -14.41
C ALA A 145 -16.63 -65.88 -13.48
N ASN A 146 -17.35 -67.00 -13.52
CA ASN A 146 -18.51 -67.27 -12.66
C ASN A 146 -18.15 -68.07 -11.40
N ASP A 147 -16.85 -68.28 -11.13
CA ASP A 147 -16.44 -68.92 -9.88
C ASP A 147 -16.90 -68.10 -8.67
N PRO A 148 -17.38 -68.75 -7.59
CA PRO A 148 -17.90 -68.07 -6.41
C PRO A 148 -16.91 -67.06 -5.80
N PHE A 149 -15.61 -67.31 -5.93
CA PHE A 149 -14.55 -66.41 -5.49
C PHE A 149 -14.50 -65.11 -6.31
N TRP A 150 -14.45 -65.20 -7.65
CA TRP A 150 -14.34 -64.04 -8.55
C TRP A 150 -15.61 -63.20 -8.56
N VAL A 151 -16.78 -63.83 -8.44
CA VAL A 151 -18.06 -63.11 -8.31
C VAL A 151 -18.12 -62.33 -7.00
N ARG A 152 -17.69 -62.93 -5.87
CA ARG A 152 -17.61 -62.24 -4.57
C ARG A 152 -16.59 -61.12 -4.59
N LEU A 153 -15.42 -61.32 -5.22
CA LEU A 153 -14.39 -60.29 -5.33
C LEU A 153 -14.86 -59.10 -6.19
N ARG A 154 -15.57 -59.36 -7.30
CA ARG A 154 -16.13 -58.30 -8.15
C ARG A 154 -17.17 -57.48 -7.42
N TRP A 155 -18.09 -58.14 -6.71
CA TRP A 155 -19.09 -57.46 -5.88
C TRP A 155 -18.45 -56.69 -4.72
N PHE A 156 -17.43 -57.26 -4.07
CA PHE A 156 -16.67 -56.57 -3.03
C PHE A 156 -16.01 -55.29 -3.56
N LEU A 157 -15.28 -55.37 -4.68
CA LEU A 157 -14.63 -54.21 -5.30
C LEU A 157 -15.66 -53.16 -5.76
N PHE A 158 -16.82 -53.59 -6.26
CA PHE A 158 -17.90 -52.69 -6.65
C PHE A 158 -18.48 -51.94 -5.44
N ILE A 159 -18.75 -52.65 -4.34
CA ILE A 159 -19.24 -52.06 -3.10
C ILE A 159 -18.20 -51.10 -2.50
N VAL A 160 -16.92 -51.48 -2.48
CA VAL A 160 -15.83 -50.63 -1.97
C VAL A 160 -15.66 -49.38 -2.83
N PHE A 161 -15.75 -49.50 -4.16
CA PHE A 161 -15.68 -48.35 -5.08
C PHE A 161 -16.78 -47.35 -4.80
N TRP A 162 -18.05 -47.80 -4.71
CA TRP A 162 -19.17 -46.92 -4.40
C TRP A 162 -19.10 -46.36 -2.98
N GLY A 163 -18.62 -47.13 -2.01
CA GLY A 163 -18.38 -46.66 -0.64
C GLY A 163 -17.33 -45.55 -0.58
N LEU A 164 -16.19 -45.72 -1.28
CA LEU A 164 -15.17 -44.68 -1.40
C LEU A 164 -15.67 -43.46 -2.15
N TRP A 165 -16.46 -43.66 -3.22
CA TRP A 165 -17.03 -42.57 -4.00
C TRP A 165 -18.00 -41.73 -3.15
N ILE A 166 -18.91 -42.38 -2.42
CA ILE A 166 -19.84 -41.70 -1.50
C ILE A 166 -19.07 -41.05 -0.35
N GLY A 167 -18.04 -41.71 0.19
CA GLY A 167 -17.18 -41.15 1.24
C GLY A 167 -16.43 -39.90 0.78
N MET A 168 -15.90 -39.89 -0.44
CA MET A 168 -15.26 -38.73 -1.05
C MET A 168 -16.26 -37.60 -1.25
N LEU A 169 -17.46 -37.89 -1.76
CA LEU A 169 -18.51 -36.90 -1.95
C LEU A 169 -18.95 -36.28 -0.61
N ALA A 170 -19.19 -37.11 0.40
CA ALA A 170 -19.54 -36.65 1.75
C ALA A 170 -18.41 -35.82 2.37
N GLY A 171 -17.15 -36.21 2.18
CA GLY A 171 -15.99 -35.44 2.62
C GLY A 171 -15.90 -34.06 1.95
N ALA A 172 -16.13 -33.99 0.63
CA ALA A 172 -16.16 -32.71 -0.09
C ALA A 172 -17.28 -31.79 0.42
N VAL A 173 -18.49 -32.33 0.62
CA VAL A 173 -19.62 -31.57 1.19
C VAL A 173 -19.33 -31.13 2.62
N TYR A 174 -18.73 -31.99 3.44
CA TYR A 174 -18.35 -31.65 4.81
C TYR A 174 -17.35 -30.49 4.85
N ILE A 175 -16.33 -30.50 4.01
CA ILE A 175 -15.34 -29.40 3.91
C ILE A 175 -16.03 -28.09 3.53
N ILE A 176 -17.00 -28.12 2.60
CA ILE A 176 -17.74 -26.90 2.20
C ILE A 176 -18.60 -26.35 3.36
N LEU A 177 -19.20 -27.22 4.16
CA LEU A 177 -20.04 -26.81 5.29
C LEU A 177 -19.24 -26.31 6.49
N ASP A 178 -18.07 -26.91 6.75
CA ASP A 178 -17.19 -26.55 7.87
C ASP A 178 -16.25 -25.38 7.53
N ALA A 179 -15.99 -25.14 6.24
CA ALA A 179 -15.20 -24.00 5.80
C ALA A 179 -15.88 -22.69 6.27
N PRO A 180 -15.23 -21.91 7.16
CA PRO A 180 -15.77 -20.63 7.56
C PRO A 180 -15.85 -19.74 6.32
N LYS A 181 -16.95 -18.99 6.18
CA LYS A 181 -17.09 -17.99 5.11
C LYS A 181 -15.85 -17.11 5.14
N CYS A 182 -15.08 -17.10 4.06
CA CYS A 182 -13.89 -16.26 3.92
C CYS A 182 -14.26 -14.84 4.36
N ALA A 183 -13.54 -14.30 5.35
CA ALA A 183 -13.73 -12.91 5.75
C ALA A 183 -13.47 -12.07 4.50
N ALA A 184 -14.52 -11.39 4.01
CA ALA A 184 -14.36 -10.51 2.86
C ALA A 184 -13.23 -9.53 3.16
N PRO A 185 -12.33 -9.25 2.20
CA PRO A 185 -11.28 -8.28 2.40
C PRO A 185 -11.92 -6.97 2.84
N VAL A 186 -11.36 -6.34 3.89
CA VAL A 186 -11.85 -5.07 4.41
C VAL A 186 -11.91 -4.08 3.25
N PRO A 187 -13.05 -3.38 3.01
CA PRO A 187 -13.13 -2.43 1.91
C PRO A 187 -12.01 -1.39 2.06
N LEU A 188 -11.17 -1.29 1.05
CA LEU A 188 -10.08 -0.32 1.01
C LEU A 188 -10.69 1.08 0.97
N SER A 189 -10.16 1.96 1.83
CA SER A 189 -10.52 3.38 1.77
C SER A 189 -9.94 4.02 0.52
N TRP A 190 -10.55 5.10 0.02
CA TRP A 190 -10.18 5.71 -1.28
C TRP A 190 -8.69 6.09 -1.40
N TRP A 191 -8.03 6.47 -0.29
CA TRP A 191 -6.61 6.83 -0.31
C TRP A 191 -5.68 5.61 -0.37
N GLN A 192 -6.23 4.39 -0.27
CA GLN A 192 -5.53 3.12 -0.40
C GLN A 192 -5.80 2.43 -1.75
N THR A 193 -6.75 2.93 -2.55
CA THR A 193 -7.15 2.28 -3.81
C THR A 193 -6.19 2.58 -4.97
N GLY A 194 -5.42 3.67 -4.89
CA GLY A 194 -4.53 4.08 -5.96
C GLY A 194 -3.46 5.10 -5.52
N PRO A 195 -2.56 5.47 -6.44
CA PRO A 195 -1.49 6.42 -6.15
C PRO A 195 -2.02 7.83 -5.90
N LEU A 196 -1.28 8.59 -5.09
CA LEU A 196 -1.47 10.01 -4.88
C LEU A 196 -0.41 10.78 -5.66
N VAL A 197 -0.83 11.73 -6.49
CA VAL A 197 0.07 12.49 -7.37
C VAL A 197 0.17 13.93 -6.90
N THR A 198 1.39 14.46 -6.79
CA THR A 198 1.56 15.89 -6.49
C THR A 198 1.43 16.69 -7.79
N VAL A 199 0.61 17.74 -7.76
CA VAL A 199 0.37 18.60 -8.93
C VAL A 199 0.98 19.97 -8.73
N ASP A 200 1.36 20.59 -9.84
CA ASP A 200 1.91 21.95 -9.84
C ASP A 200 0.82 23.02 -9.68
N GLU A 201 1.17 24.10 -8.99
CA GLU A 201 0.23 25.13 -8.60
C GLU A 201 -0.37 25.90 -9.80
N GLN A 202 0.43 26.08 -10.86
CA GLN A 202 0.08 26.92 -12.01
C GLN A 202 -0.51 26.09 -13.15
N SER A 203 -0.05 24.85 -13.31
CA SER A 203 -0.39 23.98 -14.45
C SER A 203 -1.33 22.81 -14.11
N TYR A 204 -1.93 22.78 -12.91
CA TYR A 204 -2.79 21.67 -12.47
C TYR A 204 -3.89 21.28 -13.47
N ARG A 205 -4.43 22.23 -14.25
CA ARG A 205 -5.49 21.98 -15.24
C ARG A 205 -5.03 21.12 -16.40
N GLU A 206 -3.81 21.35 -16.87
CA GLU A 206 -3.23 20.60 -17.98
C GLU A 206 -2.89 19.18 -17.52
N GLN A 207 -2.51 19.04 -16.25
CA GLN A 207 -2.15 17.77 -15.63
C GLN A 207 -3.35 16.86 -15.33
N VAL A 208 -4.60 17.36 -15.37
CA VAL A 208 -5.80 16.55 -15.08
C VAL A 208 -5.87 15.30 -15.98
N ALA A 209 -5.58 15.46 -17.27
CA ALA A 209 -5.61 14.37 -18.24
C ALA A 209 -4.53 13.30 -17.94
N ASP A 210 -3.33 13.75 -17.55
CA ASP A 210 -2.22 12.87 -17.21
C ASP A 210 -2.47 12.12 -15.90
N VAL A 211 -2.92 12.83 -14.85
CA VAL A 211 -3.28 12.23 -13.55
C VAL A 211 -4.35 11.14 -13.73
N LYS A 212 -5.34 11.39 -14.58
CA LYS A 212 -6.35 10.38 -14.93
C LYS A 212 -5.73 9.18 -15.65
N LYS A 213 -4.81 9.40 -16.59
CA LYS A 213 -4.11 8.32 -17.31
C LYS A 213 -3.29 7.44 -16.37
N PHE A 214 -2.74 8.02 -15.30
CA PHE A 214 -2.01 7.26 -14.27
C PHE A 214 -2.93 6.48 -13.31
N GLY A 215 -4.26 6.66 -13.38
CA GLY A 215 -5.20 6.00 -12.48
C GLY A 215 -5.05 6.46 -11.03
N ALA A 216 -4.69 7.72 -10.81
CA ALA A 216 -4.53 8.26 -9.46
C ALA A 216 -5.87 8.33 -8.72
N ALA A 217 -5.87 7.91 -7.45
CA ALA A 217 -7.04 8.02 -6.58
C ALA A 217 -7.19 9.43 -5.98
N GLY A 218 -6.09 10.18 -5.93
CA GLY A 218 -6.11 11.56 -5.48
C GLY A 218 -4.89 12.37 -5.89
N VAL A 219 -5.00 13.68 -5.70
CA VAL A 219 -3.93 14.65 -5.96
C VAL A 219 -3.57 15.42 -4.71
N VAL A 220 -2.29 15.72 -4.56
CA VAL A 220 -1.78 16.62 -3.52
C VAL A 220 -1.45 17.95 -4.17
N TYR A 221 -2.17 18.99 -3.77
CA TYR A 221 -1.94 20.35 -4.23
C TYR A 221 -1.28 21.17 -3.12
N LYS A 222 -0.14 21.79 -3.43
CA LYS A 222 0.56 22.66 -2.49
C LYS A 222 -0.14 24.01 -2.41
N LEU A 223 -0.71 24.31 -1.25
CA LEU A 223 -1.30 25.62 -1.00
C LEU A 223 -0.17 26.64 -0.81
N PRO A 224 -0.31 27.88 -1.33
CA PRO A 224 0.64 28.95 -1.04
C PRO A 224 0.78 29.13 0.47
N GLU A 225 2.02 29.00 0.98
CA GLU A 225 2.28 28.84 2.41
C GLU A 225 1.74 30.04 3.21
N ASP A 226 1.99 31.25 2.71
CA ASP A 226 1.56 32.52 3.31
C ASP A 226 0.06 32.78 3.25
N GLU A 227 -0.66 32.07 2.37
CA GLU A 227 -2.12 32.18 2.21
C GLU A 227 -2.88 31.07 2.94
N THR A 228 -2.19 30.15 3.64
CA THR A 228 -2.82 29.00 4.32
C THR A 228 -4.01 29.40 5.18
N TYR A 229 -3.92 30.54 5.88
CA TYR A 229 -4.95 31.05 6.77
C TYR A 229 -5.92 32.05 6.14
N PHE A 230 -5.74 32.43 4.87
CA PHE A 230 -6.53 33.43 4.14
C PHE A 230 -7.42 32.79 3.08
N VAL A 231 -8.29 31.87 3.51
CA VAL A 231 -9.17 31.09 2.61
C VAL A 231 -10.41 31.91 2.22
N GLU A 232 -10.18 32.98 1.46
CA GLU A 232 -11.23 33.90 0.98
C GLU A 232 -10.98 34.33 -0.47
N GLY A 233 -11.99 34.91 -1.11
CA GLY A 233 -11.86 35.55 -2.42
C GLY A 233 -11.27 34.66 -3.52
N ALA A 234 -10.11 35.06 -4.05
CA ALA A 234 -9.46 34.38 -5.16
C ALA A 234 -9.00 32.96 -4.81
N LEU A 235 -8.45 32.76 -3.60
CA LEU A 235 -7.97 31.45 -3.16
C LEU A 235 -9.12 30.46 -3.01
N GLU A 236 -10.22 30.89 -2.38
CA GLU A 236 -11.42 30.08 -2.25
C GLU A 236 -11.96 29.64 -3.63
N GLY A 237 -12.00 30.58 -4.59
CA GLY A 237 -12.40 30.30 -5.97
C GLY A 237 -11.49 29.26 -6.64
N LYS A 238 -10.18 29.41 -6.49
CA LYS A 238 -9.17 28.48 -7.01
C LYS A 238 -9.33 27.07 -6.44
N ILE A 239 -9.58 26.94 -5.13
CA ILE A 239 -9.78 25.65 -4.47
C ILE A 239 -11.08 24.97 -4.95
N LYS A 240 -12.19 25.72 -5.03
CA LYS A 240 -13.45 25.17 -5.56
C LYS A 240 -13.28 24.64 -6.97
N GLU A 241 -12.55 25.38 -7.79
CA GLU A 241 -12.28 24.98 -9.16
C GLU A 241 -11.35 23.77 -9.26
N LEU A 242 -10.31 23.72 -8.42
CA LEU A 242 -9.42 22.56 -8.28
C LEU A 242 -10.21 21.30 -7.91
N VAL A 243 -11.05 21.39 -6.86
CA VAL A 243 -11.91 20.30 -6.40
C VAL A 243 -12.86 19.85 -7.51
N LYS A 244 -13.45 20.78 -8.25
CA LYS A 244 -14.31 20.45 -9.39
C LYS A 244 -13.55 19.74 -10.50
N ALA A 245 -12.40 20.29 -10.92
CA ALA A 245 -11.62 19.78 -12.05
C ALA A 245 -11.17 18.32 -11.86
N PHE A 246 -10.74 17.95 -10.65
CA PHE A 246 -10.37 16.57 -10.33
C PHE A 246 -11.57 15.70 -9.93
N GLY A 247 -12.56 16.30 -9.26
CA GLY A 247 -13.79 15.63 -8.84
C GLY A 247 -14.65 15.11 -10.00
N ASP A 248 -14.67 15.82 -11.13
CA ASP A 248 -15.34 15.37 -12.37
C ASP A 248 -14.75 14.06 -12.94
N HIS A 249 -13.63 13.59 -12.40
CA HIS A 249 -12.96 12.33 -12.74
C HIS A 249 -12.84 11.36 -11.56
N ASP A 250 -13.59 11.59 -10.48
CA ASP A 250 -13.53 10.85 -9.21
C ASP A 250 -12.15 10.86 -8.54
N ILE A 251 -11.33 11.87 -8.83
CA ILE A 251 -10.02 12.06 -8.22
C ILE A 251 -10.19 13.00 -7.02
N LYS A 252 -9.80 12.54 -5.84
CA LYS A 252 -9.93 13.33 -4.60
C LYS A 252 -8.80 14.34 -4.45
N VAL A 253 -9.08 15.50 -3.87
CA VAL A 253 -8.08 16.57 -3.67
C VAL A 253 -7.63 16.60 -2.22
N ILE A 254 -6.31 16.52 -2.02
CA ILE A 254 -5.62 16.73 -0.74
C ILE A 254 -4.88 18.07 -0.84
N LEU A 255 -5.03 18.92 0.17
CA LEU A 255 -4.26 20.16 0.26
C LEU A 255 -3.06 19.98 1.19
N ASP A 256 -1.88 20.38 0.73
CA ASP A 256 -0.70 20.51 1.56
C ASP A 256 -0.68 21.90 2.20
N VAL A 257 -0.90 21.93 3.52
CA VAL A 257 -1.14 23.14 4.31
C VAL A 257 0.02 23.42 5.24
N THR A 258 0.41 24.69 5.36
CA THR A 258 1.51 25.12 6.23
C THR A 258 0.95 25.76 7.49
N ALA A 259 0.81 24.97 8.55
CA ALA A 259 0.14 25.41 9.78
C ALA A 259 1.06 26.17 10.75
N ASN A 260 2.38 26.13 10.55
CA ASN A 260 3.38 26.54 11.54
C ASN A 260 3.31 28.02 11.93
N TYR A 261 2.98 28.90 10.99
CA TYR A 261 3.13 30.33 11.17
C TYR A 261 2.02 31.11 10.49
N VAL A 262 1.88 32.37 10.88
CA VAL A 262 1.07 33.36 10.18
C VAL A 262 1.96 34.50 9.69
N THR A 263 1.50 35.24 8.70
CA THR A 263 2.24 36.42 8.22
C THR A 263 1.94 37.65 9.05
N LYS A 264 2.77 38.70 8.94
CA LYS A 264 2.52 40.02 9.58
C LYS A 264 1.14 40.63 9.29
N ASN A 265 0.53 40.23 8.17
CA ASN A 265 -0.75 40.77 7.73
C ASN A 265 -1.95 40.07 8.38
N ASP A 266 -1.72 38.94 9.07
CA ASP A 266 -2.78 38.15 9.69
C ASP A 266 -3.46 38.92 10.84
N PRO A 267 -4.80 38.88 10.94
CA PRO A 267 -5.53 39.51 12.03
C PRO A 267 -5.06 39.05 13.42
N LEU A 268 -4.76 37.76 13.60
CA LEU A 268 -4.29 37.22 14.88
C LEU A 268 -2.96 37.84 15.29
N PHE A 269 -2.05 38.05 14.33
CA PHE A 269 -0.77 38.72 14.59
C PHE A 269 -0.97 40.19 14.94
N LYS A 270 -1.80 40.92 14.18
CA LYS A 270 -2.12 42.32 14.46
C LYS A 270 -2.73 42.51 15.85
N GLU A 271 -3.63 41.62 16.25
CA GLU A 271 -4.26 41.65 17.58
C GLU A 271 -3.25 41.31 18.69
N ALA A 272 -2.38 40.33 18.48
CA ALA A 272 -1.35 39.95 19.44
C ALA A 272 -0.29 41.04 19.67
N THR A 273 -0.05 41.88 18.65
CA THR A 273 0.91 42.99 18.69
C THR A 273 0.28 44.31 19.17
N ALA A 274 -1.05 44.40 19.24
CA ALA A 274 -1.75 45.62 19.66
C ALA A 274 -1.56 45.99 21.14
N SER A 275 -1.36 45.00 22.02
CA SER A 275 -1.11 45.21 23.45
C SER A 275 -0.32 44.05 24.06
N ALA A 276 0.47 44.35 25.10
CA ALA A 276 1.17 43.33 25.88
C ALA A 276 0.22 42.41 26.66
N ASP A 277 -0.99 42.88 26.96
CA ASP A 277 -2.03 42.14 27.70
C ASP A 277 -3.06 41.46 26.78
N ALA A 278 -2.87 41.53 25.46
CA ALA A 278 -3.81 40.92 24.51
C ALA A 278 -3.83 39.39 24.68
N PRO A 279 -5.00 38.74 24.83
CA PRO A 279 -5.06 37.28 24.99
C PRO A 279 -4.48 36.53 23.78
N GLN A 280 -4.58 37.10 22.57
CA GLN A 280 -3.99 36.61 21.33
C GLN A 280 -2.47 36.47 21.41
N ARG A 281 -1.82 37.19 22.32
CA ARG A 281 -0.38 37.11 22.54
C ARG A 281 0.07 35.71 22.89
N SER A 282 -0.77 34.91 23.56
CA SER A 282 -0.46 33.51 23.88
C SER A 282 -0.29 32.65 22.63
N ALA A 283 -0.93 33.00 21.49
CA ALA A 283 -0.79 32.22 20.26
C ALA A 283 0.62 32.24 19.66
N PHE A 284 1.54 33.06 20.19
CA PHE A 284 2.90 33.23 19.70
C PHE A 284 3.94 32.96 20.81
N VAL A 285 5.20 32.88 20.41
CA VAL A 285 6.34 32.72 21.32
C VAL A 285 7.10 34.04 21.42
N TRP A 286 7.14 34.59 22.63
CA TRP A 286 7.76 35.88 22.93
C TRP A 286 8.93 35.71 23.88
N ARG A 287 9.93 36.58 23.76
CA ARG A 287 11.06 36.68 24.69
C ARG A 287 11.49 38.11 24.92
N GLN A 288 12.13 38.33 26.07
CA GLN A 288 12.89 39.55 26.28
C GLN A 288 14.18 39.51 25.45
N SER A 289 14.63 40.67 24.99
CA SER A 289 15.88 40.78 24.21
C SER A 289 17.11 40.25 24.97
N SER A 290 17.09 40.30 26.31
CA SER A 290 18.13 39.75 27.19
C SER A 290 18.11 38.23 27.34
N GLU A 291 17.03 37.57 26.93
CA GLU A 291 16.79 36.11 27.08
C GLU A 291 16.82 35.37 25.74
N LYS A 292 17.42 36.01 24.73
CA LYS A 292 17.56 35.48 23.38
C LYS A 292 18.36 34.17 23.39
N THR A 293 17.83 33.14 22.74
CA THR A 293 18.58 31.90 22.48
C THR A 293 19.34 31.94 21.16
N ASN A 294 20.24 30.99 20.97
CA ASN A 294 20.98 30.74 19.73
C ASN A 294 20.14 30.12 18.59
N TRP A 295 18.81 30.02 18.72
CA TRP A 295 17.93 29.41 17.72
C TRP A 295 18.03 30.10 16.35
N LEU A 296 18.14 29.28 15.31
CA LEU A 296 18.35 29.71 13.93
C LEU A 296 17.12 29.48 13.06
N GLU A 297 16.99 30.27 12.00
CA GLU A 297 16.00 30.05 10.95
C GLU A 297 16.22 28.69 10.28
N VAL A 298 15.11 28.07 9.90
CA VAL A 298 15.08 26.78 9.23
C VAL A 298 15.22 26.98 7.73
N GLY A 299 16.14 26.21 7.12
CA GLY A 299 16.33 26.20 5.68
C GLY A 299 17.19 27.34 5.13
N THR A 300 17.88 28.10 6.00
CA THR A 300 18.88 29.08 5.59
C THR A 300 20.29 28.59 5.91
N THR A 301 21.27 29.00 5.11
CA THR A 301 22.70 28.66 5.30
C THR A 301 23.48 29.79 5.96
N ASP A 302 22.86 30.96 6.11
CA ASP A 302 23.46 32.18 6.65
C ASP A 302 23.45 32.24 8.19
N ARG A 303 22.90 31.21 8.84
CA ARG A 303 22.73 31.13 10.30
C ARG A 303 21.96 32.35 10.84
N SER A 304 20.96 32.81 10.10
CA SER A 304 20.04 33.86 10.53
C SER A 304 19.29 33.46 11.81
N SER A 305 19.07 34.42 12.69
CA SER A 305 18.39 34.21 13.98
C SER A 305 16.88 34.00 13.79
N ALA A 306 16.33 32.96 14.42
CA ALA A 306 14.88 32.72 14.44
C ALA A 306 14.11 33.80 15.23
N TRP A 307 14.78 34.52 16.14
CA TRP A 307 14.17 35.61 16.90
C TRP A 307 14.10 36.91 16.09
N LYS A 308 12.90 37.47 15.96
CA LYS A 308 12.61 38.73 15.25
C LYS A 308 12.35 39.86 16.25
N PRO A 309 13.01 41.03 16.09
CA PRO A 309 12.78 42.16 16.97
C PRO A 309 11.40 42.77 16.73
N LEU A 310 10.67 43.01 17.81
CA LEU A 310 9.41 43.73 17.82
C LEU A 310 9.34 44.59 19.09
N ASP A 311 9.50 45.90 18.90
CA ASP A 311 9.68 46.89 19.96
C ASP A 311 10.82 46.52 20.93
N SER A 312 10.50 46.28 22.20
CA SER A 312 11.47 45.89 23.24
C SER A 312 11.62 44.37 23.41
N GLN A 313 10.85 43.59 22.65
CA GLN A 313 10.78 42.14 22.76
C GLN A 313 11.17 41.45 21.47
N LEU A 314 11.32 40.14 21.55
CA LEU A 314 11.57 39.24 20.44
C LEU A 314 10.35 38.34 20.24
N ILE A 315 10.01 38.06 18.99
CA ILE A 315 9.00 37.07 18.61
C ILE A 315 9.65 35.99 17.74
N LEU A 316 9.20 34.75 17.88
CA LEU A 316 9.74 33.64 17.10
C LEU A 316 9.24 33.67 15.65
N GLY A 317 10.16 33.53 14.70
CA GLY A 317 9.91 33.35 13.27
C GLY A 317 10.99 32.46 12.66
N GLN A 318 10.74 31.16 12.64
CA GLN A 318 11.67 30.12 12.18
C GLN A 318 11.75 30.03 10.65
N PHE A 319 10.75 30.54 9.93
CA PHE A 319 10.58 30.28 8.48
C PHE A 319 10.70 31.53 7.60
N GLY A 320 11.25 32.62 8.15
CA GLY A 320 11.48 33.86 7.43
C GLY A 320 11.12 35.11 8.23
N ALA A 321 11.47 36.28 7.70
CA ALA A 321 11.34 37.56 8.41
C ALA A 321 9.90 38.00 8.69
N ASP A 322 8.95 37.67 7.82
CA ASP A 322 7.55 38.10 7.91
C ASP A 322 6.61 36.95 8.34
N ARG A 323 7.17 35.84 8.82
CA ARG A 323 6.45 34.60 9.19
C ARG A 323 6.67 34.34 10.68
N PHE A 324 5.59 34.40 11.47
CA PHE A 324 5.63 34.30 12.92
C PHE A 324 4.99 33.01 13.40
N ASP A 325 5.76 32.22 14.15
CA ASP A 325 5.37 30.89 14.57
C ASP A 325 4.19 30.90 15.55
N LEU A 326 3.22 30.03 15.25
CA LEU A 326 2.08 29.76 16.11
C LEU A 326 2.42 28.69 17.15
N GLN A 327 2.04 28.96 18.39
CA GLN A 327 2.10 27.98 19.47
C GLN A 327 0.90 27.04 19.38
N LEU A 328 0.98 25.95 18.60
CA LEU A 328 -0.13 25.01 18.39
C LEU A 328 -0.51 24.19 19.65
N SER A 329 0.18 24.36 20.78
CA SER A 329 -0.30 23.87 22.08
C SER A 329 -1.37 24.78 22.70
N GLU A 330 -1.53 26.01 22.23
CA GLU A 330 -2.50 26.98 22.75
C GLU A 330 -3.87 26.88 22.07
N PRO A 331 -4.97 27.11 22.82
CA PRO A 331 -6.32 27.08 22.26
C PRO A 331 -6.51 28.04 21.09
N ILE A 332 -6.05 29.29 21.19
CA ILE A 332 -6.28 30.31 20.16
C ILE A 332 -5.65 29.91 18.82
N ALA A 333 -4.40 29.41 18.84
CA ALA A 333 -3.72 28.92 17.64
C ALA A 333 -4.38 27.65 17.07
N LYS A 334 -4.76 26.70 17.94
CA LYS A 334 -5.48 25.49 17.53
C LYS A 334 -6.83 25.79 16.90
N ASP A 335 -7.59 26.71 17.47
CA ASP A 335 -8.90 27.09 16.96
C ASP A 335 -8.79 27.78 15.60
N LYS A 336 -7.76 28.62 15.40
CA LYS A 336 -7.46 29.19 14.09
C LYS A 336 -7.21 28.09 13.05
N LEU A 337 -6.28 27.17 13.31
CA LEU A 337 -6.03 26.03 12.41
C LEU A 337 -7.29 25.20 12.16
N LYS A 338 -8.04 24.87 13.21
CA LYS A 338 -9.28 24.10 13.12
C LYS A 338 -10.33 24.79 12.26
N SER A 339 -10.50 26.11 12.39
CA SER A 339 -11.43 26.88 11.56
C SER A 339 -11.00 26.89 10.08
N THR A 340 -9.70 27.03 9.81
CA THR A 340 -9.15 27.00 8.46
C THR A 340 -9.35 25.63 7.81
N LEU A 341 -9.01 24.54 8.50
CA LEU A 341 -9.22 23.18 8.01
C LEU A 341 -10.71 22.88 7.77
N ARG A 342 -11.59 23.34 8.67
CA ARG A 342 -13.03 23.22 8.48
C ARG A 342 -13.48 23.97 7.22
N ARG A 343 -13.06 25.21 7.05
CA ARG A 343 -13.39 26.01 5.87
C ARG A 343 -12.93 25.31 4.59
N LEU A 344 -11.70 24.81 4.55
CA LEU A 344 -11.17 24.07 3.40
C LEU A 344 -11.97 22.78 3.12
N ALA A 345 -12.37 22.05 4.16
CA ALA A 345 -13.20 20.85 4.02
C ALA A 345 -14.60 21.18 3.45
N GLU A 346 -15.20 22.31 3.86
CA GLU A 346 -16.47 22.82 3.30
C GLU A 346 -16.37 23.14 1.79
N LEU A 347 -15.17 23.40 1.27
CA LEU A 347 -14.93 23.60 -0.17
C LEU A 347 -14.83 22.29 -0.96
N GLY A 348 -14.95 21.12 -0.30
CA GLY A 348 -14.92 19.80 -0.92
C GLY A 348 -13.53 19.13 -0.96
N VAL A 349 -12.56 19.68 -0.21
CA VAL A 349 -11.25 19.06 -0.01
C VAL A 349 -11.42 17.74 0.76
N SER A 350 -10.76 16.68 0.28
CA SER A 350 -10.91 15.31 0.80
C SER A 350 -9.84 14.90 1.81
N GLY A 351 -8.80 15.73 2.01
CA GLY A 351 -7.76 15.48 3.00
C GLY A 351 -6.74 16.61 3.10
N PHE A 352 -5.86 16.50 4.10
CA PHE A 352 -4.80 17.47 4.35
C PHE A 352 -3.47 16.77 4.54
N ARG A 353 -2.42 17.32 3.91
CA ARG A 353 -1.03 17.03 4.25
C ARG A 353 -0.50 18.20 5.07
N LEU A 354 0.12 17.91 6.21
CA LEU A 354 0.62 18.95 7.12
C LEU A 354 2.10 19.18 6.83
N ALA A 355 2.41 20.31 6.18
CA ALA A 355 3.79 20.71 5.94
C ALA A 355 4.48 21.06 7.27
N ASN A 356 5.79 20.79 7.35
CA ASN A 356 6.65 21.15 8.48
C ASN A 356 6.14 20.71 9.86
N ALA A 357 5.40 19.58 9.92
CA ALA A 357 4.77 19.07 11.14
C ALA A 357 5.76 18.87 12.31
N LYS A 358 7.03 18.56 12.01
CA LYS A 358 8.09 18.42 13.02
C LYS A 358 8.36 19.69 13.83
N HIS A 359 7.91 20.85 13.35
CA HIS A 359 8.08 22.16 14.00
C HIS A 359 6.79 22.71 14.63
N PHE A 360 5.76 21.89 14.84
CA PHE A 360 4.47 22.34 15.39
C PHE A 360 4.52 22.64 16.89
N ILE A 361 5.40 21.95 17.61
CA ILE A 361 5.51 22.07 19.06
C ILE A 361 6.80 22.81 19.36
N VAL A 362 6.65 23.98 19.97
CA VAL A 362 7.77 24.81 20.42
C VAL A 362 7.75 24.85 21.95
N ASP A 363 8.89 24.60 22.58
CA ASP A 363 9.06 24.86 24.01
C ASP A 363 9.33 26.34 24.25
N ARG A 364 8.35 27.05 24.81
CA ARG A 364 8.49 28.49 25.13
C ARG A 364 9.68 28.79 26.03
N ALA A 365 9.95 27.91 26.99
CA ALA A 365 11.03 28.07 27.97
C ALA A 365 12.38 27.59 27.43
N GLY A 366 12.41 27.07 26.20
CA GLY A 366 13.55 26.39 25.58
C GLY A 366 14.88 27.10 25.81
N LYS A 367 15.94 26.31 25.99
CA LYS A 367 17.29 26.83 26.20
C LYS A 367 18.01 26.95 24.87
N ASP A 368 19.24 27.44 24.91
CA ASP A 368 20.13 27.35 23.76
C ASP A 368 20.23 25.89 23.28
N ASP A 369 20.18 25.72 21.97
CA ASP A 369 20.51 24.46 21.32
C ASP A 369 21.98 24.13 21.60
N GLU A 370 22.28 22.86 21.79
CA GLU A 370 23.67 22.41 21.93
C GLU A 370 24.42 22.74 20.63
N VAL A 371 25.52 23.51 20.76
CA VAL A 371 26.37 23.86 19.63
C VAL A 371 27.47 22.83 19.53
N ALA A 372 27.55 22.23 18.35
CA ALA A 372 28.60 21.31 17.97
C ALA A 372 30.00 21.79 18.35
N SER A 373 30.72 20.99 19.13
CA SER A 373 32.11 21.29 19.50
C SER A 373 32.98 21.45 18.22
N PRO A 374 33.88 22.44 18.15
CA PRO A 374 34.70 22.75 16.96
C PRO A 374 35.68 21.64 16.53
N ALA A 375 35.74 20.51 17.24
CA ALA A 375 36.43 19.29 16.82
C ALA A 375 35.58 18.39 15.89
N ALA A 376 34.32 18.74 15.65
CA ALA A 376 33.45 18.08 14.68
C ALA A 376 33.83 18.48 13.24
N ASP A 377 34.63 17.60 12.64
CA ASP A 377 34.56 17.11 11.26
C ASP A 377 34.52 18.10 10.07
N LYS A 378 35.58 18.06 9.24
CA LYS A 378 35.72 18.87 8.02
C LYS A 378 35.08 18.24 6.78
N SER A 379 34.31 17.16 6.94
CA SER A 379 33.65 16.40 5.86
C SER A 379 32.12 16.58 5.75
N LEU A 380 31.52 17.48 6.54
CA LEU A 380 30.08 17.79 6.52
C LEU A 380 29.60 18.41 5.18
N THR A 381 28.35 18.12 4.76
CA THR A 381 27.78 18.60 3.47
C THR A 381 26.42 19.31 3.61
N HIS A 382 25.82 19.72 2.50
CA HIS A 382 24.96 20.91 2.38
C HIS A 382 23.52 20.87 2.97
N ASP A 383 23.16 19.78 3.63
CA ASP A 383 21.83 19.47 4.18
C ASP A 383 21.88 19.43 5.72
N HIS A 384 22.88 20.09 6.30
CA HIS A 384 23.39 19.85 7.63
C HIS A 384 23.22 21.06 8.56
N TYR A 385 22.36 20.95 9.60
CA TYR A 385 22.13 21.93 10.68
C TYR A 385 23.39 22.17 11.53
N ASP A 386 24.15 21.09 11.77
CA ASP A 386 25.61 21.04 11.79
C ASP A 386 26.10 19.55 11.69
N PHE A 387 25.33 18.43 11.62
CA PHE A 387 24.30 18.04 10.62
C PHE A 387 22.86 17.94 11.15
N TRP A 388 22.61 17.46 12.35
CA TRP A 388 21.32 17.72 13.03
C TRP A 388 21.49 18.01 14.53
N THR A 389 22.72 17.83 15.03
CA THR A 389 23.22 18.08 16.39
C THR A 389 24.71 17.69 16.36
N HIS A 390 25.65 18.52 16.81
CA HIS A 390 26.71 18.01 17.68
C HIS A 390 26.72 18.80 18.97
#